data_AF-A0A957ADQ4-F1
#
_entry.id   AF-A0A957ADQ4-F1
#
_cell.length_a   1.000
_cell.length_b   1.000
_cell.length_c   1.000
_cell.angle_alpha   90.00
_cell.angle_beta   90.00
_cell.angle_gamma   90.00
#
_symmetry.space_group_name_H-M   'P 1'
#
loop_
_entity.id
_entity.type
_entity.pdbx_description
1 polymer ?
#
loop_
_entity_poly.entity_id
_entity_poly.type
_entity_poly.pdbx_seq_one_letter_code
_entity_poly.pdbx_strand_id
1 'polypeptide(L)'
;MSATRTALIRRRRRRDDSRGRGGNVRVRMLIALAAVVGVFFISAGLVAGGAGLYAMNRYDQIAADVVPPEQLIAEQSRGGARILDRNGNLLYEFVDELSGLRRPVALEDMSQWLIDATVAVEDPTFYENNGLNTRGLVRAAVENFAPFL
;
A
#
# COMPACT_ATOMS: atom_id res chain seq x y z
N MET A 1 21.57 -10.78 -82.77
CA MET A 1 21.41 -11.04 -81.32
C MET A 1 21.36 -9.71 -80.57
N SER A 2 20.58 -9.61 -79.49
CA SER A 2 20.71 -8.59 -78.42
C SER A 2 19.86 -7.30 -78.47
N ALA A 3 18.53 -7.40 -78.40
CA ALA A 3 17.69 -6.30 -77.89
C ALA A 3 16.60 -6.80 -76.92
N THR A 4 16.07 -8.00 -77.17
CA THR A 4 14.97 -8.60 -76.39
C THR A 4 15.39 -9.14 -75.02
N ARG A 5 16.66 -9.54 -74.83
CA ARG A 5 17.17 -10.04 -73.54
C ARG A 5 17.32 -8.91 -72.49
N THR A 6 17.70 -7.70 -72.92
CA THR A 6 17.92 -6.56 -72.03
C THR A 6 16.62 -6.01 -71.43
N ALA A 7 15.53 -6.02 -72.21
CA ALA A 7 14.21 -5.57 -71.75
C ALA A 7 13.63 -6.48 -70.64
N LEU A 8 13.86 -7.79 -70.73
CA LEU A 8 13.40 -8.77 -69.74
C LEU A 8 14.16 -8.66 -68.41
N ILE A 9 15.46 -8.37 -68.45
CA ILE A 9 16.28 -8.18 -67.24
C ILE A 9 15.87 -6.88 -66.52
N ARG A 10 15.56 -5.81 -67.27
CA ARG A 10 15.13 -4.52 -66.68
C ARG A 10 13.76 -4.59 -66.01
N ARG A 11 12.85 -5.45 -66.49
CA ARG A 11 11.49 -5.61 -65.93
C ARG A 11 11.47 -6.47 -64.66
N ARG A 12 12.40 -7.42 -64.49
CA ARG A 12 12.57 -8.17 -63.23
C ARG A 12 13.11 -7.28 -62.10
N ARG A 13 14.09 -6.42 -62.39
CA ARG A 13 14.73 -5.56 -61.37
C ARG A 13 13.76 -4.57 -60.70
N ARG A 14 12.78 -4.02 -61.45
CA ARG A 14 11.75 -3.12 -60.88
C ARG A 14 10.72 -3.82 -59.98
N ARG A 15 10.54 -5.13 -60.11
CA ARG A 15 9.59 -5.89 -59.26
C ARG A 15 10.18 -6.25 -57.89
N ASP A 16 11.51 -6.38 -57.79
CA ASP A 16 12.18 -6.68 -56.52
C ASP A 16 12.38 -5.44 -55.64
N ASP A 17 12.63 -4.26 -56.22
CA ASP A 17 12.77 -3.01 -55.47
C ASP A 17 11.49 -2.60 -54.72
N SER A 18 10.33 -3.06 -55.17
CA SER A 18 9.02 -2.75 -54.57
C SER A 18 8.68 -3.65 -53.36
N ARG A 19 9.36 -4.80 -53.21
CA ARG A 19 9.13 -5.75 -52.11
C ARG A 19 9.96 -5.43 -50.86
N GLY A 20 11.14 -4.84 -51.03
CA GLY A 20 12.02 -4.47 -49.91
C GLY A 20 11.58 -3.23 -49.10
N ARG A 21 10.77 -2.35 -49.70
CA ARG A 21 10.37 -1.08 -49.06
C ARG A 21 9.30 -1.25 -47.97
N GLY A 22 8.41 -2.23 -48.12
CA GLY A 22 7.34 -2.52 -47.15
C GLY A 22 7.80 -3.28 -45.90
N GLY A 23 8.82 -4.14 -46.01
CA GLY A 23 9.40 -4.86 -44.88
C GLY A 23 10.08 -3.93 -43.88
N ASN A 24 10.85 -2.96 -44.37
CA ASN A 24 11.57 -2.00 -43.53
C ASN A 24 10.63 -1.06 -42.75
N VAL A 25 9.47 -0.71 -43.31
CA VAL A 25 8.47 0.13 -42.62
C VAL A 25 7.78 -0.65 -41.50
N ARG A 26 7.42 -1.92 -41.72
CA ARG A 26 6.84 -2.78 -40.68
C ARG A 26 7.82 -3.03 -39.53
N VAL A 27 9.09 -3.32 -39.83
CA VAL A 27 10.13 -3.51 -38.82
C VAL A 27 10.34 -2.22 -38.00
N ARG A 28 10.38 -1.05 -38.65
CA ARG A 28 10.48 0.25 -37.94
C ARG A 28 9.26 0.53 -37.06
N MET A 29 8.06 0.20 -37.52
CA MET A 29 6.85 0.32 -36.70
C MET A 29 6.88 -0.61 -35.48
N LEU A 30 7.34 -1.86 -35.63
CA LEU A 30 7.48 -2.79 -34.51
C LEU A 30 8.54 -2.32 -33.49
N ILE A 31 9.67 -1.79 -33.95
CA ILE A 31 10.69 -1.21 -33.07
C ILE A 31 10.15 0.02 -32.32
N ALA A 32 9.43 0.91 -33.02
CA ALA A 32 8.82 2.07 -32.38
C ALA A 32 7.77 1.67 -31.33
N LEU A 33 6.93 0.68 -31.64
CA LEU A 33 5.97 0.14 -30.67
C LEU A 33 6.67 -0.47 -29.46
N ALA A 34 7.71 -1.30 -29.67
CA ALA A 34 8.49 -1.89 -28.59
C ALA A 34 9.17 -0.81 -27.73
N ALA A 35 9.66 0.28 -28.33
CA ALA A 35 10.23 1.39 -27.59
C ALA A 35 9.18 2.13 -26.74
N VAL A 36 7.99 2.39 -27.29
CA VAL A 36 6.89 3.03 -26.54
C VAL A 36 6.45 2.15 -25.37
N VAL A 37 6.30 0.84 -25.60
CA VAL A 37 5.97 -0.14 -24.56
C VAL A 37 7.08 -0.20 -23.50
N GLY A 38 8.34 -0.20 -23.92
CA GLY A 38 9.49 -0.17 -23.01
C GLY A 38 9.50 1.09 -22.14
N VAL A 39 9.28 2.26 -22.73
CA VAL A 39 9.19 3.53 -21.98
C VAL A 39 8.02 3.49 -20.99
N PHE A 40 6.87 2.93 -21.37
CA PHE A 40 5.73 2.77 -20.48
C PHE A 40 6.05 1.90 -19.26
N PHE A 41 6.70 0.75 -19.45
CA PHE A 41 7.07 -0.11 -18.32
C PHE A 41 8.14 0.52 -17.43
N ILE A 42 9.11 1.24 -18.02
CA ILE A 42 10.12 1.97 -17.26
C ILE A 42 9.47 3.08 -16.43
N SER A 43 8.58 3.88 -17.02
CA SER A 43 7.90 4.96 -16.30
C SER A 43 6.98 4.41 -15.21
N ALA A 44 6.23 3.34 -15.49
CA ALA A 44 5.42 2.66 -14.49
C ALA A 44 6.28 2.11 -13.33
N GLY A 45 7.44 1.52 -13.65
CA GLY A 45 8.39 1.04 -12.64
C GLY A 45 8.96 2.17 -11.78
N LEU A 46 9.30 3.31 -12.38
CA LEU A 46 9.78 4.49 -11.63
C LEU A 46 8.70 5.08 -10.72
N VAL A 47 7.46 5.17 -11.20
CA VAL A 47 6.33 5.64 -10.38
C VAL A 47 6.06 4.69 -9.23
N ALA A 48 6.01 3.38 -9.48
CA ALA A 48 5.81 2.38 -8.44
C ALA A 48 6.97 2.38 -7.42
N GLY A 49 8.21 2.45 -7.89
CA GLY A 49 9.40 2.54 -7.04
C GLY A 49 9.40 3.81 -6.19
N GLY A 50 9.06 4.96 -6.78
CA GLY A 50 8.93 6.23 -6.07
C GLY A 50 7.84 6.20 -5.01
N ALA A 51 6.67 5.64 -5.33
CA ALA A 51 5.57 5.46 -4.38
C ALA A 51 5.97 4.53 -3.23
N GLY A 52 6.69 3.44 -3.51
CA GLY A 52 7.22 2.52 -2.50
C GLY A 52 8.20 3.21 -1.55
N LEU A 53 9.18 3.95 -2.09
CA LEU A 53 10.12 4.73 -1.29
C LEU A 53 9.42 5.79 -0.44
N TYR A 54 8.43 6.48 -1.00
CA TYR A 54 7.61 7.44 -0.25
C TYR A 54 6.88 6.76 0.91
N ALA A 55 6.21 5.64 0.67
CA ALA A 55 5.49 4.89 1.68
C ALA A 55 6.41 4.40 2.81
N MET A 56 7.60 3.88 2.47
CA MET A 56 8.60 3.46 3.46
C MET A 56 9.09 4.64 4.31
N ASN A 57 9.45 5.76 3.69
CA ASN A 57 9.90 6.93 4.42
C ASN A 57 8.80 7.48 5.35
N ARG A 58 7.55 7.44 4.91
CA ARG A 58 6.40 7.80 5.76
C ARG A 58 6.18 6.83 6.90
N TYR A 59 6.32 5.53 6.65
CA TYR A 59 6.24 4.51 7.68
C TYR A 59 7.31 4.74 8.75
N ASP A 60 8.57 4.94 8.36
CA ASP A 60 9.68 5.19 9.29
C ASP A 60 9.43 6.44 10.15
N GLN A 61 8.87 7.51 9.56
CA GLN A 61 8.52 8.72 10.31
C GLN A 61 7.44 8.46 11.37
N ILE A 62 6.39 7.70 11.03
CA ILE A 62 5.30 7.38 11.96
C ILE A 62 5.79 6.41 13.04
N ALA A 63 6.59 5.42 12.64
CA ALA A 63 7.13 4.40 13.54
C ALA A 63 8.21 4.94 14.50
N ALA A 64 8.87 6.05 14.15
CA ALA A 64 9.91 6.65 14.98
C ALA A 64 9.42 7.08 16.36
N ASP A 65 8.16 7.50 16.47
CA ASP A 65 7.54 7.97 17.72
C ASP A 65 6.80 6.86 18.49
N VAL A 66 6.81 5.63 17.96
CA VAL A 66 6.14 4.50 18.62
C VAL A 66 7.01 3.99 19.76
N VAL A 67 6.57 4.23 21.00
CA VAL A 67 7.21 3.67 22.19
C VAL A 67 6.60 2.32 22.56
N PRO A 68 7.34 1.42 23.24
CA PRO A 68 6.83 0.14 23.69
C PRO A 68 5.54 0.29 24.54
N PRO A 69 4.59 -0.66 24.43
CA PRO A 69 3.33 -0.59 25.18
C PRO A 69 3.52 -0.45 26.69
N GLU A 70 4.56 -1.06 27.25
CA GLU A 70 4.86 -1.01 28.69
C GLU A 70 5.25 0.42 29.12
N GLN A 71 5.94 1.15 28.25
CA GLN A 71 6.29 2.55 28.49
C GLN A 71 5.05 3.44 28.38
N LEU A 72 4.18 3.22 27.39
CA LEU A 72 2.89 3.92 27.30
C LEU A 72 2.04 3.70 28.55
N ILE A 73 1.96 2.48 29.05
CA ILE A 73 1.19 2.14 30.25
C ILE A 73 1.82 2.80 31.50
N ALA A 74 3.14 2.86 31.58
CA ALA A 74 3.85 3.49 32.69
C ALA A 74 3.75 5.03 32.68
N GLU A 75 3.75 5.65 31.49
CA GLU A 75 3.60 7.11 31.31
C GLU A 75 2.15 7.58 31.39
N GLN A 76 1.19 6.70 31.10
CA GLN A 76 -0.22 7.02 31.30
C GLN A 76 -0.49 7.23 32.79
N SER A 77 -0.77 8.49 33.15
CA SER A 77 -1.25 8.87 34.48
C SER A 77 -2.37 7.92 34.92
N ARG A 78 -2.29 7.44 36.17
CA ARG A 78 -3.17 6.46 36.83
C ARG A 78 -4.62 6.95 37.05
N GLY A 79 -5.14 7.74 36.10
CA GLY A 79 -6.44 8.40 36.19
C GLY A 79 -6.42 9.67 37.02
N GLY A 80 -7.60 10.25 37.18
CA GLY A 80 -7.77 11.45 37.99
C GLY A 80 -7.68 11.14 39.49
N ALA A 81 -7.64 12.22 40.29
CA ALA A 81 -7.60 12.09 41.74
C ALA A 81 -8.82 11.30 42.25
N ARG A 82 -8.62 10.51 43.31
CA ARG A 82 -9.68 9.74 43.97
C ARG A 82 -9.84 10.23 45.39
N ILE A 83 -11.09 10.51 45.76
CA ILE A 83 -11.48 10.88 47.12
C ILE A 83 -12.08 9.63 47.76
N LEU A 84 -11.47 9.20 48.85
CA LEU A 84 -11.87 8.02 49.63
C LEU A 84 -12.47 8.48 50.96
N ASP A 85 -13.41 7.71 51.51
CA ASP A 85 -13.84 7.89 52.89
C ASP A 85 -12.78 7.36 53.87
N ARG A 86 -13.04 7.50 55.19
CA ARG A 86 -12.12 7.04 56.25
C ARG A 86 -11.90 5.51 56.27
N ASN A 87 -12.78 4.74 55.63
CA ASN A 87 -12.73 3.29 55.55
C ASN A 87 -12.12 2.82 54.21
N GLY A 88 -11.73 3.76 53.32
CA GLY A 88 -11.19 3.46 52.00
C GLY A 88 -12.23 3.28 50.89
N ASN A 89 -13.52 3.55 51.14
CA ASN A 89 -14.54 3.47 50.09
C ASN A 89 -14.44 4.67 49.15
N LEU A 90 -14.58 4.43 47.85
CA LEU A 90 -14.56 5.49 46.84
C LEU A 90 -15.80 6.38 46.97
N LEU A 91 -15.59 7.67 47.27
CA LEU A 91 -16.64 8.68 47.28
C LEU A 91 -16.74 9.39 45.94
N TYR A 92 -15.59 9.70 45.34
CA TYR A 92 -15.52 10.41 44.07
C TYR A 92 -14.22 10.12 43.33
N GLU A 93 -14.28 10.12 42.01
CA GLU A 93 -13.13 10.05 41.13
C GLU A 93 -13.25 11.16 40.10
N PHE A 94 -12.20 11.97 39.98
CA PHE A 94 -12.14 12.97 38.92
C PHE A 94 -11.96 12.25 37.59
N VAL A 95 -12.93 12.43 36.69
CA VAL A 95 -12.89 11.89 35.34
C VAL A 95 -12.40 13.00 34.42
N ASP A 96 -11.39 12.71 33.61
CA ASP A 96 -10.95 13.65 32.59
C ASP A 96 -11.98 13.71 31.46
N GLU A 97 -12.41 14.91 31.07
CA GLU A 97 -13.48 15.08 30.08
C GLU A 97 -13.09 14.58 28.68
N LEU A 98 -11.79 14.62 28.35
CA LEU A 98 -11.28 14.24 27.04
C LEU A 98 -10.94 12.74 26.95
N SER A 99 -10.47 12.16 28.05
CA SER A 99 -9.93 10.80 28.07
C SER A 99 -10.70 9.81 28.95
N GLY A 100 -11.76 10.26 29.62
CA GLY A 100 -12.68 9.41 30.36
C GLY A 100 -12.07 8.76 31.60
N LEU A 101 -12.67 7.63 32.00
CA LEU A 101 -12.19 6.83 33.14
C LEU A 101 -10.92 6.08 32.75
N ARG A 102 -9.85 6.28 33.50
CA ARG A 102 -8.58 5.57 33.32
C ARG A 102 -8.34 4.62 34.48
N ARG A 103 -8.94 3.43 34.40
CA ARG A 103 -8.73 2.33 35.34
C ARG A 103 -8.11 1.16 34.60
N PRO A 104 -6.76 1.07 34.52
CA PRO A 104 -6.12 -0.08 33.91
C PRO A 104 -6.45 -1.33 34.72
N VAL A 105 -6.85 -2.40 34.02
CA VAL A 105 -7.13 -3.73 34.56
C VAL A 105 -6.18 -4.70 33.87
N ALA A 106 -5.61 -5.65 34.61
CA ALA A 106 -4.74 -6.66 34.01
C ALA A 106 -5.56 -7.55 33.07
N LEU A 107 -4.96 -7.94 31.93
CA LEU A 107 -5.66 -8.74 30.92
C LEU A 107 -6.16 -10.09 31.47
N GLU A 108 -5.44 -10.65 32.45
CA GLU A 108 -5.80 -11.89 33.16
C GLU A 108 -7.03 -11.76 34.06
N ASP A 109 -7.36 -10.54 34.51
CA ASP A 109 -8.56 -10.24 35.30
C ASP A 109 -9.79 -9.99 34.40
N MET A 110 -9.59 -9.87 33.09
CA MET A 110 -10.67 -9.62 32.13
C MET A 110 -11.37 -10.92 31.72
N SER A 111 -12.68 -10.83 31.51
CA SER A 111 -13.45 -11.95 30.96
C SER A 111 -12.97 -12.28 29.55
N GLN A 112 -12.71 -13.57 29.28
CA GLN A 112 -12.32 -14.03 27.94
C GLN A 112 -13.32 -13.61 26.87
N TRP A 113 -14.63 -13.62 27.18
CA TRP A 113 -15.68 -13.17 26.27
C TRP A 113 -15.52 -11.70 25.84
N LEU A 114 -15.02 -10.85 26.73
CA LEU A 114 -14.79 -9.44 26.43
C LEU A 114 -13.59 -9.28 25.49
N ILE A 115 -12.53 -10.04 25.73
CA ILE A 115 -11.33 -10.05 24.89
C ILE A 115 -11.70 -10.54 23.49
N ASP A 116 -12.36 -11.70 23.39
CA ASP A 116 -12.75 -12.31 22.12
C ASP A 116 -13.70 -11.41 21.33
N ALA A 117 -14.69 -10.79 21.98
CA ALA A 117 -15.61 -9.88 21.32
C ALA A 117 -14.91 -8.63 20.79
N THR A 118 -13.96 -8.07 21.54
CA THR A 118 -13.19 -6.89 21.12
C THR A 118 -12.31 -7.23 19.92
N VAL A 119 -11.58 -8.34 19.99
CA VAL A 119 -10.73 -8.81 18.88
C VAL A 119 -11.58 -9.10 17.64
N ALA A 120 -12.73 -9.78 17.79
CA ALA A 120 -13.60 -10.10 16.66
C ALA A 120 -14.22 -8.86 15.98
N VAL A 121 -14.42 -7.75 16.70
CA VAL A 121 -14.97 -6.51 16.14
C VAL A 121 -13.88 -5.61 15.54
N GLU A 122 -12.77 -5.42 16.24
CA GLU A 122 -11.72 -4.47 15.86
C GLU A 122 -10.71 -5.05 14.85
N ASP A 123 -10.18 -6.25 15.11
CA ASP A 123 -9.28 -6.95 14.18
C ASP A 123 -9.40 -8.47 14.34
N PRO A 124 -10.25 -9.12 13.53
CA PRO A 124 -10.46 -10.57 13.60
C PRO A 124 -9.20 -11.40 13.38
N THR A 125 -8.15 -10.80 12.81
CA THR A 125 -6.88 -11.47 12.49
C THR A 125 -5.77 -11.17 13.48
N PHE A 126 -6.07 -10.48 14.59
CA PHE A 126 -5.09 -9.97 15.55
C PHE A 126 -4.03 -11.00 15.99
N TYR A 127 -4.45 -12.23 16.29
CA TYR A 127 -3.54 -13.30 16.75
C TYR A 127 -2.76 -13.99 15.63
N GLU A 128 -3.12 -13.78 14.36
CA GLU A 128 -2.53 -14.46 13.20
C GLU A 128 -1.71 -13.50 12.33
N ASN A 129 -2.00 -12.21 12.38
CA ASN A 129 -1.36 -11.22 11.54
C ASN A 129 -0.04 -10.71 12.13
N ASN A 130 0.83 -10.17 11.28
CA ASN A 130 2.14 -9.66 11.69
C ASN A 130 2.06 -8.24 12.28
N GLY A 131 0.96 -7.90 12.97
CA GLY A 131 0.66 -6.56 13.50
C GLY A 131 -0.03 -5.62 12.52
N LEU A 132 -0.33 -6.07 11.30
CA LEU A 132 -1.06 -5.29 10.29
C LEU A 132 -2.04 -6.18 9.51
N ASN A 133 -3.31 -5.77 9.50
CA ASN A 133 -4.33 -6.36 8.65
C ASN A 133 -4.20 -5.84 7.20
N THR A 134 -3.33 -6.49 6.41
CA THR A 134 -3.01 -6.10 5.03
C THR A 134 -4.24 -6.07 4.13
N ARG A 135 -5.16 -7.02 4.31
CA ARG A 135 -6.42 -7.06 3.56
C ARG A 135 -7.31 -5.86 3.88
N GLY A 136 -7.41 -5.50 5.16
CA GLY A 136 -8.13 -4.31 5.62
C GLY A 136 -7.53 -3.03 5.07
N LEU A 137 -6.19 -2.92 5.06
CA LEU A 137 -5.47 -1.77 4.52
C LEU A 137 -5.71 -1.60 3.01
N VAL A 138 -5.62 -2.68 2.23
CA VAL A 138 -5.91 -2.64 0.79
C VAL A 138 -7.38 -2.27 0.55
N ARG A 139 -8.31 -2.84 1.31
CA ARG A 139 -9.74 -2.48 1.22
C ARG A 139 -9.95 -0.99 1.48
N ALA A 140 -9.37 -0.45 2.55
CA ALA A 140 -9.49 0.96 2.90
C ALA A 140 -8.88 1.89 1.84
N ALA A 141 -7.75 1.50 1.25
CA ALA A 141 -7.18 2.24 0.13
C ALA A 141 -8.14 2.23 -1.08
N VAL A 142 -8.68 1.07 -1.45
CA VAL A 142 -9.65 0.97 -2.55
C VAL A 142 -10.89 1.81 -2.25
N GLU A 143 -11.48 1.73 -1.05
CA GLU A 143 -12.68 2.50 -0.70
C GLU A 143 -12.44 4.02 -0.72
N ASN A 144 -11.29 4.49 -0.26
CA ASN A 144 -10.95 5.92 -0.25
C ASN A 144 -10.60 6.47 -1.63
N PHE A 145 -10.02 5.66 -2.52
CA PHE A 145 -9.61 6.09 -3.87
C PHE A 145 -10.58 5.68 -4.98
N ALA A 146 -11.50 4.73 -4.74
CA ALA A 146 -12.57 4.36 -5.65
C ALA A 146 -13.47 5.53 -6.10
N PRO A 147 -13.83 6.53 -5.24
CA PRO A 147 -14.58 7.69 -5.74
C PRO A 147 -13.78 8.59 -6.70
N PHE A 148 -12.47 8.36 -6.85
CA PHE A 148 -11.57 9.14 -7.70
C PHE A 148 -10.97 8.32 -8.87
N LEU A 149 -11.38 7.05 -9.03
CA LEU A 149 -11.00 6.14 -10.11
C LEU A 149 -12.19 5.87 -11.03
#